data_AF-A0A1H7SZK5-F1
#
_entry.id   AF-A0A1H7SZK5-F1
#
_cell.length_a   1.000
_cell.length_b   1.000
_cell.length_c   1.000
_cell.angle_alpha   90.00
_cell.angle_beta   90.00
_cell.angle_gamma   90.00
#
_symmetry.space_group_name_H-M   'P 1'
#
loop_
_entity.id
_entity.type
_entity.pdbx_description
1 polymer ?
#
loop_
_entity_poly.entity_id
_entity_poly.type
_entity_poly.pdbx_seq_one_letter_code
_entity_poly.pdbx_strand_id
1 'polypeptide(L)'
;MSLQVSFRVVGLYCYFENLQVPNVTAQSSVKDVMNGIKSVKTDFDYSSVNMGGKEIVNSLSYKFGTSSTVPYNVSGPPADGFRDLTNSIGNTSLVWQYYRSVTGSIDGSVSEIKLITKGQPSFATTALDTNDPFFGSIPANFNISTYNLTWRLVQIQMAPEKQAKFLYAQAQAYQEA
;
A
#
# COMPACT_ATOMS: atom_id res chain seq x y z
N MET A 1 -10.97 -5.63 -18.30
CA MET A 1 -11.38 -6.21 -17.00
C MET A 1 -11.21 -5.15 -15.92
N SER A 2 -12.01 -5.20 -14.86
CA SER A 2 -11.84 -4.36 -13.67
C SER A 2 -11.72 -5.25 -12.43
N LEU A 3 -10.93 -4.80 -11.46
CA LEU A 3 -10.79 -5.46 -10.17
C LEU A 3 -11.41 -4.59 -9.08
N GLN A 4 -12.19 -5.20 -8.19
CA GLN A 4 -12.70 -4.52 -7.01
C GLN A 4 -11.62 -4.49 -5.93
N VAL A 5 -11.20 -3.28 -5.55
CA VAL A 5 -10.15 -3.04 -4.57
C VAL A 5 -10.65 -2.12 -3.45
N SER A 6 -10.54 -2.55 -2.21
CA SER A 6 -10.64 -1.66 -1.05
C SER A 6 -9.25 -1.17 -0.67
N PHE A 7 -9.01 0.13 -0.83
CA PHE A 7 -7.72 0.77 -0.65
C PHE A 7 -7.69 1.66 0.59
N ARG A 8 -6.62 1.58 1.37
CA ARG A 8 -6.43 2.39 2.58
C ARG A 8 -4.99 2.85 2.73
N VAL A 9 -4.80 4.10 3.17
CA VAL A 9 -3.51 4.59 3.69
C VAL A 9 -3.68 5.07 5.13
N VAL A 10 -3.07 4.37 6.07
CA VAL A 10 -3.05 4.71 7.50
C VAL A 10 -2.14 5.92 7.72
N GLY A 11 -2.58 6.86 8.54
CA GLY A 11 -1.86 8.11 8.84
C GLY A 11 -2.26 9.29 7.94
N LEU A 12 -2.61 9.03 6.67
CA LEU A 12 -3.18 10.03 5.76
C LEU A 12 -4.70 10.08 5.74
N TYR A 13 -5.36 9.10 6.37
CA TYR A 13 -6.81 8.94 6.38
C TYR A 13 -7.43 8.82 4.98
N CYS A 14 -6.68 8.27 4.02
CA CYS A 14 -7.21 7.90 2.72
C CYS A 14 -7.91 6.54 2.81
N TYR A 15 -9.17 6.47 2.42
CA TYR A 15 -9.94 5.24 2.36
C TYR A 15 -10.91 5.24 1.17
N PHE A 16 -10.75 4.27 0.28
CA PHE A 16 -11.63 4.03 -0.85
C PHE A 16 -12.16 2.60 -0.76
N GLU A 17 -13.44 2.44 -0.48
CA GLU A 17 -14.07 1.14 -0.38
C GLU A 17 -14.58 0.67 -1.75
N ASN A 18 -14.37 -0.62 -2.06
CA ASN A 18 -14.93 -1.29 -3.25
C ASN A 18 -14.67 -0.55 -4.57
N LEU A 19 -13.50 0.09 -4.70
CA LEU A 19 -13.12 0.84 -5.88
C LEU A 19 -12.96 -0.10 -7.07
N GLN A 20 -13.64 0.19 -8.17
CA GLN A 20 -13.42 -0.51 -9.43
C GLN A 20 -12.19 0.07 -10.12
N VAL A 21 -11.12 -0.72 -10.17
CA VAL A 21 -9.86 -0.33 -10.82
C VAL A 21 -9.82 -0.97 -12.21
N PRO A 22 -9.91 -0.19 -13.29
CA PRO A 22 -9.88 -0.74 -14.64
C PRO A 22 -8.46 -1.20 -15.03
N ASN A 23 -8.39 -2.14 -15.97
CA ASN A 23 -7.14 -2.61 -16.59
C ASN A 23 -6.12 -3.24 -15.64
N VAL A 24 -6.57 -3.69 -14.46
CA VAL A 24 -5.77 -4.50 -13.54
C VAL A 24 -6.50 -5.80 -13.23
N THR A 25 -5.74 -6.84 -12.87
CA THR A 25 -6.23 -8.14 -12.41
C THR A 25 -5.60 -8.47 -11.07
N ALA A 26 -6.00 -9.58 -10.45
CA ALA A 26 -5.42 -10.01 -9.18
C ALA A 26 -3.91 -10.32 -9.27
N GLN A 27 -3.42 -10.60 -10.47
CA GLN A 27 -2.04 -10.94 -10.79
C GLN A 27 -1.22 -9.71 -11.21
N SER A 28 -1.87 -8.55 -11.34
CA SER A 28 -1.18 -7.27 -11.49
C SER A 28 -0.35 -6.97 -10.24
N SER A 29 0.78 -6.30 -10.43
CA SER A 29 1.63 -5.91 -9.30
C SER A 29 0.92 -4.90 -8.40
N VAL A 30 1.33 -4.80 -7.14
CA VAL A 30 0.84 -3.76 -6.23
C VAL A 30 1.08 -2.36 -6.82
N LYS A 31 2.20 -2.15 -7.54
CA LYS A 31 2.47 -0.91 -8.28
C LYS A 31 1.43 -0.64 -9.37
N ASP A 32 1.08 -1.64 -10.18
CA ASP A 32 0.07 -1.48 -11.23
C ASP A 32 -1.31 -1.14 -10.63
N VAL A 33 -1.65 -1.78 -9.51
CA VAL A 33 -2.88 -1.48 -8.75
C VAL A 33 -2.84 -0.05 -8.22
N MET A 34 -1.71 0.41 -7.66
CA MET A 34 -1.56 1.80 -7.21
C MET A 34 -1.65 2.81 -8.35
N ASN A 35 -1.08 2.52 -9.51
CA ASN A 35 -1.21 3.34 -10.71
C ASN A 35 -2.67 3.40 -11.18
N GLY A 36 -3.36 2.26 -11.18
CA GLY A 36 -4.78 2.17 -11.47
C GLY A 36 -5.61 3.03 -10.52
N ILE A 37 -5.38 2.91 -9.20
CA ILE A 37 -6.06 3.73 -8.19
C ILE A 37 -5.81 5.21 -8.44
N LYS A 38 -4.56 5.64 -8.64
CA LYS A 38 -4.21 7.04 -8.94
C LYS A 38 -4.93 7.57 -10.19
N SER A 39 -5.13 6.73 -11.20
CA SER A 39 -5.84 7.14 -12.42
C SER A 39 -7.35 7.34 -12.23
N VAL A 40 -7.96 6.62 -11.29
CA VAL A 40 -9.40 6.73 -10.98
C VAL A 40 -9.67 7.75 -9.86
N LYS A 41 -8.73 7.89 -8.93
CA LYS A 41 -8.80 8.75 -7.75
C LYS A 41 -7.69 9.79 -7.81
N THR A 42 -7.97 10.88 -8.52
CA THR A 42 -7.03 11.99 -8.74
C THR A 42 -6.71 12.78 -7.47
N ASP A 43 -7.50 12.57 -6.42
CA ASP A 43 -7.28 13.05 -5.06
C ASP A 43 -6.19 12.26 -4.31
N PHE A 44 -5.78 11.09 -4.82
CA PHE A 44 -4.69 10.28 -4.29
C PHE A 44 -3.45 10.33 -5.19
N ASP A 45 -2.28 10.50 -4.59
CA ASP A 45 -1.00 10.45 -5.29
C ASP A 45 0.09 9.74 -4.48
N TYR A 46 1.13 9.29 -5.17
CA TYR A 46 2.32 8.69 -4.59
C TYR A 46 3.55 8.92 -5.46
N SER A 47 4.72 8.89 -4.84
CA SER A 47 6.01 8.86 -5.52
C SER A 47 6.81 7.62 -5.13
N SER A 48 7.67 7.16 -6.02
CA SER A 48 8.63 6.08 -5.77
C SER A 48 10.03 6.48 -6.19
N VAL A 49 11.03 5.85 -5.59
CA VAL A 49 12.45 6.02 -5.89
C VAL A 49 13.12 4.66 -6.03
N ASN A 50 14.13 4.56 -6.89
CA ASN A 50 14.97 3.37 -6.98
C ASN A 50 16.11 3.47 -5.98
N MET A 51 16.17 2.56 -5.02
CA MET A 51 17.23 2.51 -4.02
C MET A 51 17.84 1.11 -3.96
N GLY A 52 19.14 0.99 -4.22
CA GLY A 52 19.85 -0.29 -4.21
C GLY A 52 19.26 -1.32 -5.17
N GLY A 53 18.83 -0.87 -6.36
CA GLY A 53 18.20 -1.72 -7.38
C GLY A 53 16.77 -2.15 -7.06
N LYS A 54 16.12 -1.54 -6.06
CA LYS A 54 14.72 -1.81 -5.70
C LYS A 54 13.92 -0.53 -5.72
N GLU A 55 12.77 -0.57 -6.37
CA GLU A 55 11.81 0.52 -6.30
C GLU A 55 11.09 0.49 -4.96
N ILE A 56 11.05 1.63 -4.26
CA ILE A 56 10.35 1.81 -3.00
C ILE A 56 9.43 3.03 -3.07
N VAL A 57 8.30 2.97 -2.35
CA VAL A 57 7.43 4.15 -2.18
C VAL A 57 8.16 5.16 -1.30
N ASN A 58 8.22 6.40 -1.76
CA ASN A 58 8.88 7.51 -1.08
C ASN A 58 7.88 8.39 -0.34
N SER A 59 6.80 8.80 -1.02
CA SER A 59 5.71 9.58 -0.42
C SER A 59 4.35 9.09 -0.88
N LEU A 60 3.34 9.34 -0.05
CA LEU A 60 1.93 9.16 -0.34
C LEU A 60 1.21 10.45 0.07
N SER A 61 0.32 10.94 -0.78
CA SER A 61 -0.46 12.14 -0.50
C SER A 61 -1.93 11.96 -0.85
N TYR A 62 -2.77 12.73 -0.16
CA TYR A 62 -4.21 12.68 -0.30
C TYR A 62 -4.85 14.05 -0.09
N LYS A 63 -5.71 14.46 -1.02
CA LYS A 63 -6.51 15.68 -0.93
C LYS A 63 -7.96 15.32 -0.55
N PHE A 64 -8.46 15.91 0.52
CA PHE A 64 -9.83 15.66 0.96
C PHE A 64 -10.82 16.40 0.06
N GLY A 65 -11.86 15.70 -0.36
CA GLY A 65 -12.98 16.21 -1.12
C GLY A 65 -14.32 15.87 -0.44
N THR A 66 -15.42 16.23 -1.11
CA THR A 66 -16.78 16.00 -0.61
C THR A 66 -17.15 14.52 -0.50
N SER A 67 -16.45 13.64 -1.24
CA SER A 67 -16.64 12.19 -1.22
C SER A 67 -15.64 11.45 -0.32
N SER A 68 -14.74 12.18 0.37
CA SER A 68 -13.77 11.55 1.26
C SER A 68 -14.46 10.95 2.49
N THR A 69 -14.07 9.73 2.85
CA THR A 69 -14.52 9.08 4.08
C THR A 69 -13.55 9.40 5.21
N VAL A 70 -14.02 10.07 6.25
CA VAL A 70 -13.21 10.34 7.46
C VAL A 70 -13.27 9.11 8.37
N PRO A 71 -12.12 8.60 8.87
CA PRO A 71 -12.10 7.50 9.82
C PRO A 71 -12.89 7.82 11.10
N TYR A 72 -13.55 6.82 11.68
CA TYR A 72 -14.43 6.97 12.85
C TYR A 72 -13.75 7.57 14.09
N ASN A 73 -12.42 7.51 14.18
CA ASN A 73 -11.62 8.03 15.28
C ASN A 73 -11.07 9.44 15.03
N VAL A 74 -11.57 10.15 14.00
CA VAL A 74 -11.16 11.51 13.65
C VAL A 74 -12.41 12.39 13.55
N SER A 75 -12.36 13.60 14.11
CA SER A 75 -13.51 14.52 14.20
C SER A 75 -13.86 15.23 12.88
N GLY A 76 -13.10 15.02 11.82
CA GLY A 76 -13.28 15.66 10.52
C GLY A 76 -12.03 15.57 9.65
N PRO A 77 -12.11 15.97 8.37
CA PRO A 77 -10.91 16.17 7.56
C PRO A 77 -10.04 17.28 8.19
N PRO A 78 -8.74 17.30 7.92
CA PRO A 78 -7.89 18.35 8.42
C PRO A 78 -8.21 19.71 7.81
N ALA A 79 -7.87 20.78 8.53
CA ALA A 79 -8.22 22.16 8.16
C ALA A 79 -7.58 22.62 6.84
N ASP A 80 -6.42 22.07 6.49
CA ASP A 80 -5.72 22.29 5.22
C ASP A 80 -6.34 21.50 4.05
N GLY A 81 -7.26 20.57 4.33
CA GLY A 81 -7.89 19.71 3.34
C GLY A 81 -6.91 18.76 2.64
N PHE A 82 -5.71 18.57 3.18
CA PHE A 82 -4.64 17.83 2.53
C PHE A 82 -3.75 17.08 3.53
N ARG A 83 -3.24 15.92 3.12
CA ARG A 83 -2.28 15.14 3.89
C ARG A 83 -1.19 14.61 2.97
N ASP A 84 0.05 14.71 3.42
CA ASP A 84 1.21 14.09 2.78
C ASP A 84 2.08 13.46 3.86
N LEU A 85 2.62 12.29 3.56
CA LEU A 85 3.57 11.58 4.39
C LEU A 85 4.72 11.13 3.51
N THR A 86 5.88 11.66 3.84
CA THR A 86 7.14 11.32 3.19
C THR A 86 7.95 10.44 4.11
N ASN A 87 8.65 9.49 3.51
CA ASN A 87 9.69 8.75 4.21
C ASN A 87 10.79 9.74 4.69
N SER A 88 10.94 9.86 6.01
CA SER A 88 12.02 10.63 6.64
C SER A 88 13.05 9.67 7.23
N ILE A 89 14.33 9.95 6.99
CA ILE A 89 15.43 9.07 7.39
C ILE A 89 16.29 9.80 8.41
N GLY A 90 16.34 9.22 9.62
CA GLY A 90 17.21 9.61 10.72
C GLY A 90 17.71 8.38 11.45
N ASN A 91 18.05 8.51 12.74
CA ASN A 91 18.43 7.35 13.59
C ASN A 91 17.28 6.35 13.79
N THR A 92 16.06 6.79 13.48
CA THR A 92 14.90 5.96 13.24
C THR A 92 14.44 6.21 11.82
N SER A 93 14.25 5.15 11.03
CA SER A 93 13.82 5.27 9.65
C SER A 93 12.32 5.08 9.55
N LEU A 94 11.65 5.94 8.79
CA LEU A 94 10.29 5.67 8.36
C LEU A 94 10.33 4.72 7.15
N VAL A 95 9.45 3.74 7.10
CA VAL A 95 9.37 2.80 5.97
C VAL A 95 7.92 2.53 5.65
N TRP A 96 7.57 2.60 4.37
CA TRP A 96 6.25 2.20 3.90
C TRP A 96 6.13 0.67 3.92
N GLN A 97 5.09 0.19 4.60
CA GLN A 97 4.68 -1.21 4.58
C GLN A 97 3.28 -1.29 3.99
N TYR A 98 3.05 -2.31 3.18
CA TYR A 98 1.72 -2.65 2.68
C TYR A 98 1.30 -4.05 3.09
N TYR A 99 0.00 -4.20 3.29
CA TYR A 99 -0.71 -5.44 3.60
C TYR A 99 -1.72 -5.72 2.51
N ARG A 100 -1.85 -7.01 2.19
CA ARG A 100 -2.83 -7.50 1.24
C ARG A 100 -3.73 -8.50 1.95
N SER A 101 -5.01 -8.43 1.68
CA SER A 101 -5.97 -9.43 2.10
C SER A 101 -7.07 -9.56 1.05
N VAL A 102 -7.90 -10.59 1.18
CA VAL A 102 -9.11 -10.75 0.37
C VAL A 102 -10.30 -10.87 1.30
N THR A 103 -11.35 -10.14 0.99
CA THR A 103 -12.66 -10.33 1.59
C THR A 103 -13.49 -11.21 0.65
N GLY A 104 -14.28 -12.09 1.23
CA GLY A 104 -15.11 -13.03 0.50
C GLY A 104 -15.99 -13.82 1.44
N SER A 105 -16.52 -14.93 0.95
CA SER A 105 -17.39 -15.80 1.75
C SER A 105 -17.05 -17.28 1.59
N ILE A 106 -17.19 -18.02 2.68
CA ILE A 106 -17.16 -19.48 2.74
C ILE A 106 -18.41 -19.95 3.47
N ASP A 107 -19.18 -20.87 2.86
CA ASP A 107 -20.42 -21.41 3.45
C ASP A 107 -21.41 -20.32 3.93
N GLY A 108 -21.52 -19.23 3.16
CA GLY A 108 -22.38 -18.08 3.47
C GLY A 108 -21.86 -17.12 4.55
N SER A 109 -20.73 -17.45 5.21
CA SER A 109 -20.08 -16.60 6.20
C SER A 109 -19.04 -15.69 5.54
N VAL A 110 -19.16 -14.38 5.75
CA VAL A 110 -18.17 -13.41 5.27
C VAL A 110 -16.90 -13.53 6.10
N SER A 111 -15.75 -13.55 5.45
CA SER A 111 -14.44 -13.66 6.10
C SER A 111 -13.39 -12.88 5.32
N GLU A 112 -12.33 -12.49 6.03
CA GLU A 112 -11.16 -11.84 5.45
C GLU A 112 -9.95 -12.76 5.61
N ILE A 113 -9.24 -13.03 4.51
CA ILE A 113 -8.02 -13.84 4.50
C ILE A 113 -6.84 -12.94 4.22
N LYS A 114 -5.87 -12.92 5.13
CA LYS A 114 -4.60 -12.19 4.96
C LYS A 114 -3.70 -12.93 3.98
N LEU A 115 -3.13 -12.19 3.02
CA LEU A 115 -2.16 -12.71 2.06
C LEU A 115 -0.75 -12.45 2.61
N ILE A 116 -0.25 -13.42 3.36
CA ILE A 116 1.00 -13.32 4.10
C ILE A 116 2.17 -13.60 3.16
N THR A 117 3.25 -12.85 3.34
CA THR A 117 4.52 -13.10 2.66
C THR A 117 5.67 -13.01 3.65
N LYS A 118 6.73 -13.77 3.41
CA LYS A 118 7.97 -13.64 4.19
C LYS A 118 8.61 -12.26 3.99
N GLY A 119 8.68 -11.47 5.05
CA GLY A 119 9.21 -10.11 5.02
C GLY A 119 8.28 -9.12 4.29
N GLN A 120 8.80 -7.92 3.96
CA GLN A 120 8.10 -6.97 3.10
C GLN A 120 8.53 -7.21 1.65
N PRO A 121 7.65 -7.74 0.77
CA PRO A 121 8.01 -8.01 -0.61
C PRO A 121 7.94 -6.71 -1.45
N SER A 122 8.60 -6.72 -2.61
CA SER A 122 8.67 -5.55 -3.50
C SER A 122 7.29 -5.18 -4.04
N PHE A 123 6.82 -3.95 -3.83
CA PHE A 123 5.52 -3.53 -4.37
C PHE A 123 5.51 -3.48 -5.91
N ALA A 124 6.68 -3.26 -6.54
CA ALA A 124 6.82 -3.16 -7.99
C ALA A 124 6.63 -4.49 -8.72
N THR A 125 6.81 -5.63 -8.04
CA THR A 125 6.78 -6.96 -8.69
C THR A 125 5.89 -7.97 -7.99
N THR A 126 5.40 -7.68 -6.78
CA THR A 126 4.51 -8.59 -6.05
C THR A 126 3.10 -8.43 -6.55
N ALA A 127 2.48 -9.52 -7.02
CA ALA A 127 1.09 -9.49 -7.45
C ALA A 127 0.13 -9.30 -6.27
N LEU A 128 -1.07 -8.76 -6.52
CA LEU A 128 -2.02 -8.46 -5.45
C LEU A 128 -2.48 -9.72 -4.70
N ASP A 129 -2.62 -10.85 -5.39
CA ASP A 129 -3.06 -12.14 -4.85
C ASP A 129 -1.92 -13.05 -4.33
N THR A 130 -0.65 -12.63 -4.47
CA THR A 130 0.48 -13.49 -4.07
C THR A 130 0.42 -13.83 -2.58
N ASN A 131 0.34 -15.12 -2.28
CA ASN A 131 0.41 -15.65 -0.93
C ASN A 131 1.63 -16.57 -0.79
N ASP A 132 2.25 -16.57 0.37
CA ASP A 132 3.37 -17.47 0.66
C ASP A 132 2.83 -18.86 1.04
N PRO A 133 3.19 -19.91 0.28
CA PRO A 133 2.64 -21.24 0.46
C PRO A 133 2.94 -21.85 1.84
N PHE A 134 3.95 -21.34 2.57
CA PHE A 134 4.26 -21.79 3.93
C PHE A 134 3.32 -21.19 4.98
N PHE A 135 2.65 -20.08 4.67
CA PHE A 135 1.74 -19.38 5.59
C PHE A 135 0.26 -19.58 5.24
N GLY A 136 -0.03 -20.33 4.18
CA GLY A 136 -1.36 -20.78 3.78
C GLY A 136 -1.69 -20.46 2.32
N SER A 137 -2.83 -20.95 1.86
CA SER A 137 -3.44 -20.59 0.57
C SER A 137 -4.88 -20.16 0.78
N ILE A 138 -5.43 -19.39 -0.17
CA ILE A 138 -6.87 -19.11 -0.18
C ILE A 138 -7.57 -20.47 -0.43
N PRO A 139 -8.52 -20.90 0.42
CA PRO A 139 -9.27 -22.13 0.21
C PRO A 139 -9.98 -22.12 -1.14
N ALA A 140 -10.02 -23.26 -1.83
CA ALA A 140 -10.60 -23.34 -3.17
C ALA A 140 -12.10 -23.02 -3.21
N ASN A 141 -12.82 -23.19 -2.09
CA ASN A 141 -14.24 -22.86 -1.94
C ASN A 141 -14.48 -21.43 -1.44
N PHE A 142 -13.44 -20.62 -1.27
CA PHE A 142 -13.58 -19.23 -0.85
C PHE A 142 -13.94 -18.34 -2.05
N ASN A 143 -15.14 -17.76 -2.00
CA ASN A 143 -15.61 -16.86 -3.05
C ASN A 143 -15.12 -15.44 -2.77
N ILE A 144 -14.06 -15.01 -3.45
CA ILE A 144 -13.48 -13.68 -3.30
C ILE A 144 -14.46 -12.63 -3.84
N SER A 145 -14.76 -11.62 -3.02
CA SER A 145 -15.56 -10.46 -3.43
C SER A 145 -14.72 -9.20 -3.60
N THR A 146 -13.65 -9.02 -2.83
CA THR A 146 -12.83 -7.79 -2.84
C THR A 146 -11.40 -8.09 -2.47
N TYR A 147 -10.45 -7.44 -3.16
CA TYR A 147 -9.05 -7.40 -2.75
C TYR A 147 -8.80 -6.16 -1.90
N ASN A 148 -8.11 -6.30 -0.78
CA ASN A 148 -7.81 -5.20 0.11
C ASN A 148 -6.32 -4.86 0.04
N LEU A 149 -6.01 -3.58 -0.12
CA LEU A 149 -4.64 -3.06 -0.09
C LEU A 149 -4.54 -1.95 0.97
N THR A 150 -3.77 -2.19 2.02
CA THR A 150 -3.56 -1.21 3.09
C THR A 150 -2.10 -0.82 3.20
N TRP A 151 -1.81 0.48 3.15
CA TRP A 151 -0.49 1.05 3.39
C TRP A 151 -0.40 1.69 4.77
N ARG A 152 0.79 1.63 5.37
CA ARG A 152 1.13 2.38 6.59
C ARG A 152 2.59 2.78 6.57
N LEU A 153 2.88 3.94 7.16
CA LEU A 153 4.24 4.37 7.44
C LEU A 153 4.62 3.87 8.83
N VAL A 154 5.69 3.09 8.93
CA VAL A 154 6.20 2.59 10.21
C VAL A 154 7.57 3.17 10.52
N GLN A 155 7.79 3.47 11.79
CA GLN A 155 9.12 3.81 12.28
C GLN A 155 9.85 2.53 12.69
N ILE A 156 11.03 2.31 12.14
CA ILE A 156 11.92 1.22 12.52
C ILE A 156 13.21 1.79 13.12
N GLN A 157 13.64 1.22 14.24
CA GLN A 157 14.99 1.45 14.74
C GLN A 157 15.96 0.66 13.86
N MET A 158 16.91 1.36 13.25
CA MET A 158 17.93 0.73 12.42
C MET A 158 19.19 0.49 13.24
N ALA A 159 19.80 -0.69 13.06
CA ALA A 159 21.17 -0.89 13.51
C ALA A 159 22.11 0.05 12.71
N PRO A 160 23.14 0.65 13.34
CA PRO A 160 24.01 1.65 12.69
C PRO A 160 24.60 1.21 11.34
N GLU A 161 25.00 -0.06 11.22
CA GLU A 161 25.56 -0.62 9.98
C GLU A 161 24.57 -0.69 8.81
N LYS A 162 23.29 -0.94 9.12
CA LYS A 162 22.21 -0.97 8.11
C LYS A 162 21.82 0.44 7.70
N GLN A 163 21.91 1.39 8.63
CA GLN A 163 21.64 2.81 8.38
C GLN A 163 22.63 3.39 7.37
N ALA A 164 23.95 3.15 7.54
CA ALA A 164 24.97 3.63 6.62
C ALA A 164 24.79 3.09 5.19
N LYS A 165 24.48 1.80 5.04
CA LYS A 165 24.20 1.18 3.73
C LYS A 165 22.98 1.79 3.04
N PHE A 166 21.94 2.12 3.81
CA PHE A 166 20.71 2.70 3.27
C PHE A 166 20.89 4.17 2.87
N LEU A 167 21.53 4.99 3.71
CA LEU A 167 21.85 6.39 3.41
C LEU A 167 22.74 6.52 2.17
N TYR A 168 23.72 5.63 2.02
CA TYR A 168 24.56 5.57 0.82
C TYR A 168 23.73 5.28 -0.44
N ALA A 169 22.86 4.26 -0.40
CA ALA A 169 22.00 3.92 -1.52
C ALA A 169 21.01 5.05 -1.88
N GLN A 170 20.56 5.83 -0.89
CA GLN A 170 19.70 6.98 -1.12
C GLN A 170 20.43 8.13 -1.81
N ALA A 171 21.64 8.46 -1.34
CA ALA A 171 22.44 9.53 -1.92
C ALA A 171 22.75 9.26 -3.39
N GLN A 172 23.00 8.00 -3.76
CA GLN A 172 23.17 7.60 -5.16
C GLN A 172 21.88 7.81 -5.98
N ALA A 173 20.74 7.39 -5.44
CA ALA A 173 19.44 7.52 -6.12
C ALA A 173 19.07 8.98 -6.46
N TYR A 174 19.42 9.93 -5.59
CA TYR A 174 19.17 11.36 -5.84
C TYR A 174 20.17 12.02 -6.80
N GLN A 175 21.33 11.42 -7.02
CA GLN A 175 22.29 11.91 -8.02
C GLN A 175 21.95 11.43 -9.45
N GLU A 176 21.17 10.34 -9.56
CA GLU A 176 20.79 9.71 -10.83
C GLU A 176 19.38 10.12 -11.32
N ALA A 177 18.64 10.91 -10.55
CA ALA A 177 17.29 11.42 -10.86
C ALA A 177 17.32 12.88 -11.32
#